data_AF-A0A3D2UMS5-F1
#
_entry.id   AF-A0A3D2UMS5-F1
#
_cell.length_a   1.000
_cell.length_b   1.000
_cell.length_c   1.000
_cell.angle_alpha   90.00
_cell.angle_beta   90.00
_cell.angle_gamma   90.00
#
_symmetry.space_group_name_H-M   'P 1'
#
loop_
_entity.id
_entity.type
_entity.pdbx_description
1 polymer ?
#
loop_
_entity_poly.entity_id
_entity_poly.type
_entity_poly.pdbx_seq_one_letter_code
_entity_poly.pdbx_strand_id
1 'polypeptide(L)'
;SYKAGLTELFSQLEKPIQEEHLAPESGFKMPWQIWGTIVLSVIVALISLGTFWTIFIPFVLIPLPYQIFKRSFDFMRVQAALAALPIALAMGEFVYVENTELIDSLTYGFGLGFLAWVLLAVLRSAPLQRWGKPESTVPKFANPYNPNIMNPEPVPFFIDYAPQDSKIADEMSTMLKKYGHPQADSIQSAKAVMALISRFKNNTEADPVKQVVFPVMIQMNNDLAPKLSKVQWIDFRPGVKGLNRLSQLLPNPTALLKALGMRPVSSLSVYPPMITALIYFIILIAVINVGAVIDYLFFTGVTGILDEESVPLLLGVMAGSVFLFAVLSFFMVRSLISRTGLFSNIKTFIVGFIIQGVLVFGIRAFDNFIYDILLDEAGVDLGYTFTYLGTWVYVIGLAVLAIVYFRNRLDIKRWFPSTQK
;
A
#
# COMPACT_ATOMS: atom_id res chain seq x y z
N SER A 1 -22.93 -0.16 31.84
CA SER A 1 -24.17 0.53 31.42
C SER A 1 -24.02 0.94 29.96
N TYR A 2 -24.78 0.34 29.05
CA TYR A 2 -24.81 0.68 27.62
C TYR A 2 -25.03 2.19 27.37
N LYS A 3 -25.89 2.79 28.21
CA LYS A 3 -26.21 4.22 28.18
C LYS A 3 -25.00 5.11 28.51
N ALA A 4 -24.16 4.70 29.46
CA ALA A 4 -22.95 5.45 29.82
C ALA A 4 -21.88 5.41 28.71
N GLY A 5 -21.72 4.26 28.04
CA GLY A 5 -20.81 4.15 26.89
C GLY A 5 -21.28 4.98 25.69
N LEU A 6 -22.59 5.12 25.52
CA LEU A 6 -23.18 6.05 24.56
C LEU A 6 -22.89 7.50 24.89
N THR A 7 -23.04 7.91 26.14
CA THR A 7 -22.71 9.27 26.59
C THR A 7 -21.23 9.61 26.37
N GLU A 8 -20.33 8.66 26.60
CA GLU A 8 -18.90 8.83 26.30
C GLU A 8 -18.67 8.99 24.79
N LEU A 9 -19.32 8.17 23.95
CA LEU A 9 -19.26 8.26 22.49
C LEU A 9 -19.78 9.61 21.97
N PHE A 10 -20.87 10.12 22.54
CA PHE A 10 -21.43 11.44 22.24
C PHE A 10 -20.55 12.59 22.75
N SER A 11 -19.91 12.46 23.91
CA SER A 11 -18.97 13.48 24.40
C SER A 11 -17.74 13.62 23.49
N GLN A 12 -17.33 12.54 22.83
CA GLN A 12 -16.27 12.57 21.82
C GLN A 12 -16.74 13.18 20.49
N LEU A 13 -18.03 13.04 20.16
CA LEU A 13 -18.67 13.68 19.00
C LEU A 13 -18.75 15.21 19.12
N GLU A 14 -18.86 15.74 20.35
CA GLU A 14 -18.88 17.19 20.61
C GLU A 14 -17.50 17.86 20.52
N LYS A 15 -16.39 17.09 20.56
CA LYS A 15 -15.02 17.63 20.60
C LYS A 15 -13.97 16.93 19.69
N PRO A 16 -14.17 16.78 18.37
CA PRO A 16 -13.05 16.58 17.47
C PRO A 16 -12.61 17.92 16.88
N ILE A 17 -11.39 18.36 17.21
CA ILE A 17 -10.75 19.55 16.62
C ILE A 17 -10.44 19.21 15.15
N GLN A 18 -11.20 19.79 14.22
CA GLN A 18 -10.67 20.03 12.87
C GLN A 18 -9.67 21.17 13.00
N GLU A 19 -8.38 20.90 12.78
CA GLU A 19 -7.40 21.97 12.60
C GLU A 19 -7.72 22.65 11.25
N GLU A 20 -8.61 23.64 11.27
CA GLU A 20 -8.87 24.53 10.11
C GLU A 20 -7.71 25.53 9.90
N HIS A 21 -6.76 25.58 10.83
CA HIS A 21 -5.69 26.55 10.84
C HIS A 21 -4.47 25.96 10.11
N LEU A 22 -3.95 26.69 9.11
CA LEU A 22 -2.61 26.43 8.60
C LEU A 22 -1.65 26.43 9.80
N ALA A 23 -0.85 25.37 9.93
CA ALA A 23 0.09 25.24 11.04
C ALA A 23 0.97 26.51 11.10
N PRO A 24 1.19 27.09 12.30
CA PRO A 24 1.98 28.30 12.41
C PRO A 24 3.38 28.07 11.83
N GLU A 25 3.71 28.76 10.75
CA GLU A 25 4.99 28.63 10.04
C GLU A 25 6.16 29.23 10.85
N SER A 26 5.85 30.00 11.91
CA SER A 26 6.82 30.62 12.80
C SER A 26 6.47 30.39 14.28
N GLY A 27 7.51 30.25 15.12
CA GLY A 27 7.38 30.20 16.59
C GLY A 27 7.46 28.81 17.23
N PHE A 28 7.40 27.71 16.47
CA PHE A 28 7.55 26.36 17.02
C PHE A 28 9.03 25.96 17.05
N LYS A 29 9.67 25.93 18.24
CA LYS A 29 11.05 25.43 18.39
C LYS A 29 11.08 23.94 18.03
N MET A 30 11.67 23.63 16.87
CA MET A 30 11.78 22.27 16.37
C MET A 30 12.71 21.45 17.30
N PRO A 31 12.26 20.29 17.83
CA PRO A 31 13.11 19.45 18.67
C PRO A 31 14.40 19.05 17.95
N TRP A 32 15.52 18.85 18.65
CA TRP A 32 16.78 18.50 17.99
C TRP A 32 16.72 17.18 17.20
N GLN A 33 15.86 16.25 17.64
CA GLN A 33 15.59 14.97 16.95
C GLN A 33 14.98 15.21 15.55
N ILE A 34 14.16 16.26 15.44
CA ILE A 34 13.84 17.07 14.25
C ILE A 34 14.93 17.13 13.19
N TRP A 35 15.89 17.99 13.51
CA TRP A 35 17.05 18.31 12.70
C TRP A 35 17.91 17.10 12.41
N GLY A 36 18.15 16.23 13.40
CA GLY A 36 18.88 14.98 13.18
C GLY A 36 18.22 14.09 12.11
N THR A 37 16.89 14.00 12.11
CA THR A 37 16.13 13.24 11.12
C THR A 37 16.21 13.88 9.73
N ILE A 38 16.14 15.21 9.64
CA ILE A 38 16.31 15.93 8.37
C ILE A 38 17.70 15.69 7.78
N VAL A 39 18.76 15.82 8.60
CA VAL A 39 20.14 15.58 8.16
C VAL A 39 20.30 14.14 7.67
N LEU A 40 19.82 13.16 8.44
CA LEU A 40 19.84 11.77 8.03
C LEU A 40 19.06 11.55 6.71
N SER A 41 17.92 12.22 6.54
CA SER A 41 17.15 12.16 5.31
C SER A 41 17.88 12.77 4.11
N VAL A 42 18.69 13.81 4.29
CA VAL A 42 19.52 14.37 3.21
C VAL A 42 20.59 13.37 2.79
N ILE A 43 21.25 12.70 3.74
CA ILE A 43 22.25 11.67 3.44
C ILE A 43 21.60 10.52 2.66
N VAL A 44 20.45 10.03 3.11
CA VAL A 44 19.71 8.95 2.43
C VAL A 44 19.23 9.40 1.04
N ALA A 45 18.83 10.66 0.87
CA ALA A 45 18.48 11.22 -0.44
C ALA A 45 19.66 11.21 -1.41
N LEU A 46 20.86 11.60 -0.95
CA LEU A 46 22.08 11.56 -1.78
C LEU A 46 22.44 10.12 -2.15
N ILE A 47 22.40 9.20 -1.19
CA ILE A 47 22.59 7.76 -1.42
C ILE A 47 21.62 7.24 -2.48
N SER A 48 20.35 7.67 -2.42
CA SER A 48 19.33 7.21 -3.36
C SER A 48 19.63 7.55 -4.82
N LEU A 49 20.48 8.55 -5.10
CA LEU A 49 20.92 8.86 -6.47
C LEU A 49 21.68 7.71 -7.12
N GLY A 50 22.37 6.86 -6.33
CA GLY A 50 22.99 5.62 -6.84
C GLY A 50 21.97 4.61 -7.37
N THR A 51 20.68 4.81 -7.09
CA THR A 51 19.57 4.01 -7.63
C THR A 51 18.78 4.77 -8.70
N PHE A 52 19.44 5.67 -9.45
CA PHE A 52 18.81 6.49 -10.48
C PHE A 52 18.01 5.67 -11.50
N TRP A 53 18.48 4.46 -11.82
CA TRP A 53 17.81 3.50 -12.71
C TRP A 53 16.40 3.12 -12.25
N THR A 54 16.09 3.27 -10.96
CA THR A 54 14.74 3.03 -10.44
C THR A 54 13.77 4.18 -10.67
N ILE A 55 14.28 5.42 -10.82
CA ILE A 55 13.58 6.73 -10.86
C ILE A 55 12.70 7.03 -9.64
N PHE A 56 11.87 6.09 -9.22
CA PHE A 56 10.91 6.17 -8.13
C PHE A 56 11.57 6.37 -6.76
N ILE A 57 12.63 5.64 -6.44
CA ILE A 57 13.28 5.74 -5.12
C ILE A 57 13.86 7.16 -4.92
N PRO A 58 14.67 7.72 -5.84
CA PRO A 58 15.09 9.12 -5.78
C PRO A 58 13.89 10.07 -5.72
N PHE A 59 12.87 9.88 -6.55
CA PHE A 59 11.70 10.78 -6.60
C PHE A 59 10.94 10.85 -5.27
N VAL A 60 10.95 9.79 -4.47
CA VAL A 60 10.33 9.77 -3.13
C VAL A 60 11.28 10.30 -2.06
N LEU A 61 12.56 9.95 -2.12
CA LEU A 61 13.51 10.23 -1.04
C LEU A 61 14.18 11.61 -1.14
N ILE A 62 14.35 12.17 -2.34
CA ILE A 62 14.88 13.53 -2.55
C ILE A 62 14.02 14.61 -1.88
N PRO A 63 12.68 14.65 -2.04
CA PRO A 63 11.86 15.67 -1.39
C PRO A 63 11.63 15.39 0.10
N LEU A 64 11.98 14.21 0.61
CA LEU A 64 11.68 13.78 1.97
C LEU A 64 12.18 14.74 3.07
N PRO A 65 13.41 15.31 3.02
CA PRO A 65 13.88 16.25 4.03
C PRO A 65 12.94 17.46 4.17
N TYR A 66 12.51 18.01 3.03
CA TYR A 66 11.55 19.12 2.99
C TYR A 66 10.16 18.70 3.48
N GLN A 67 9.70 17.51 3.11
CA GLN A 67 8.40 17.01 3.56
C GLN A 67 8.37 16.67 5.06
N ILE A 68 9.48 16.24 5.66
CA ILE A 68 9.62 16.07 7.12
C ILE A 68 9.53 17.43 7.82
N PHE A 69 10.18 18.44 7.25
CA PHE A 69 10.09 19.82 7.74
C PHE A 69 8.64 20.34 7.68
N LYS A 70 7.93 20.14 6.56
CA LYS A 70 6.52 20.52 6.37
C LYS A 70 5.51 19.55 7.00
N ARG A 71 5.96 18.46 7.63
CA ARG A 71 5.13 17.44 8.31
C ARG A 71 4.13 16.72 7.40
N SER A 72 4.38 16.67 6.09
CA SER A 72 3.37 16.34 5.08
C SER A 72 3.79 15.22 4.12
N PHE A 73 4.56 14.25 4.60
CA PHE A 73 4.95 13.09 3.79
C PHE A 73 3.97 11.93 3.97
N ASP A 74 3.76 11.16 2.91
CA ASP A 74 3.03 9.89 2.99
C ASP A 74 3.96 8.83 3.58
N PHE A 75 3.69 8.44 4.83
CA PHE A 75 4.54 7.48 5.54
C PHE A 75 4.61 6.12 4.84
N MET A 76 3.52 5.66 4.23
CA MET A 76 3.48 4.35 3.56
C MET A 76 4.34 4.36 2.30
N ARG A 77 4.32 5.45 1.54
CA ARG A 77 5.15 5.63 0.35
C ARG A 77 6.64 5.73 0.72
N VAL A 78 6.96 6.54 1.72
CA VAL A 78 8.33 6.72 2.22
C VAL A 78 8.89 5.42 2.79
N GLN A 79 8.09 4.69 3.59
CA GLN A 79 8.48 3.40 4.11
C GLN A 79 8.83 2.41 2.99
N ALA A 80 8.03 2.35 1.92
CA ALA A 80 8.30 1.46 0.80
C ALA A 80 9.63 1.82 0.11
N ALA A 81 9.89 3.10 -0.15
CA ALA A 81 11.13 3.56 -0.76
C ALA A 81 12.36 3.28 0.12
N LEU A 82 12.28 3.55 1.44
CA LEU A 82 13.37 3.28 2.38
C LEU A 82 13.64 1.78 2.55
N ALA A 83 12.60 0.93 2.50
CA ALA A 83 12.76 -0.52 2.56
C ALA A 83 13.38 -1.08 1.27
N ALA A 84 13.05 -0.50 0.12
CA ALA A 84 13.54 -0.95 -1.19
C ALA A 84 14.97 -0.46 -1.50
N LEU A 85 15.41 0.67 -0.93
CA LEU A 85 16.69 1.29 -1.26
C LEU A 85 17.91 0.34 -1.18
N PRO A 86 18.13 -0.45 -0.10
CA PRO A 86 19.28 -1.35 -0.03
C PRO A 86 19.27 -2.43 -1.11
N ILE A 87 18.07 -2.93 -1.45
CA ILE A 87 17.89 -3.94 -2.50
C ILE A 87 18.23 -3.32 -3.86
N ALA A 88 17.74 -2.11 -4.13
CA ALA A 88 18.03 -1.41 -5.38
C ALA A 88 19.51 -1.04 -5.52
N LEU A 89 20.19 -0.69 -4.42
CA LEU A 89 21.64 -0.47 -4.41
C LEU A 89 22.41 -1.75 -4.71
N ALA A 90 22.06 -2.87 -4.06
CA ALA A 90 22.70 -4.16 -4.33
C ALA A 90 22.50 -4.57 -5.79
N MET A 91 21.28 -4.47 -6.31
CA MET A 91 20.99 -4.77 -7.71
C MET A 91 21.77 -3.86 -8.67
N GLY A 92 21.88 -2.56 -8.36
CA GLY A 92 22.71 -1.64 -9.13
C GLY A 92 24.17 -2.08 -9.17
N GLU A 93 24.75 -2.40 -8.02
CA GLU A 93 26.14 -2.87 -7.92
C GLU A 93 26.36 -4.15 -8.71
N PHE A 94 25.43 -5.11 -8.60
CA PHE A 94 25.54 -6.41 -9.30
C PHE A 94 25.55 -6.27 -10.82
N VAL A 95 24.88 -5.24 -11.35
CA VAL A 95 24.79 -5.03 -12.81
C VAL A 95 25.88 -4.10 -13.32
N TYR A 96 26.16 -2.98 -12.62
CA TYR A 96 27.05 -1.95 -13.13
C TYR A 96 28.53 -2.19 -12.80
N VAL A 97 28.86 -3.05 -11.84
CA VAL A 97 30.25 -3.28 -11.42
C VAL A 97 30.70 -4.65 -11.89
N GLU A 98 31.58 -4.65 -12.89
CA GLU A 98 32.17 -5.85 -13.49
C GLU A 98 32.80 -6.77 -12.43
N ASN A 99 32.63 -8.08 -12.61
CA ASN A 99 33.18 -9.13 -11.75
C ASN A 99 32.74 -9.10 -10.28
N THR A 100 31.65 -8.40 -9.95
CA THR A 100 31.12 -8.39 -8.58
C THR A 100 30.37 -9.68 -8.28
N GLU A 101 30.81 -10.41 -7.25
CA GLU A 101 30.04 -11.55 -6.76
C GLU A 101 28.73 -11.08 -6.10
N LEU A 102 27.69 -11.92 -6.17
CA LEU A 102 26.39 -11.61 -5.56
C LEU A 102 26.51 -11.25 -4.07
N ILE A 103 27.43 -11.91 -3.34
CA ILE A 103 27.64 -11.66 -1.92
C ILE A 103 28.24 -10.26 -1.68
N ASP A 104 29.16 -9.83 -2.53
CA ASP A 104 29.80 -8.51 -2.42
C ASP A 104 28.81 -7.40 -2.76
N SER A 105 28.02 -7.58 -3.81
CA SER A 105 26.93 -6.68 -4.17
C SER A 105 25.90 -6.53 -3.03
N LEU A 106 25.50 -7.64 -2.41
CA LEU A 106 24.61 -7.61 -1.25
C LEU A 106 25.26 -6.88 -0.07
N THR A 107 26.53 -7.17 0.21
CA THR A 107 27.27 -6.53 1.30
C THR A 107 27.36 -5.02 1.10
N TYR A 108 27.67 -4.57 -0.12
CA TYR A 108 27.71 -3.16 -0.49
C TYR A 108 26.33 -2.51 -0.37
N GLY A 109 25.31 -3.06 -1.04
CA GLY A 109 23.98 -2.48 -1.08
C GLY A 109 23.30 -2.40 0.28
N PHE A 110 23.46 -3.43 1.12
CA PHE A 110 22.93 -3.42 2.49
C PHE A 110 23.80 -2.60 3.45
N GLY A 111 25.12 -2.54 3.26
CA GLY A 111 26.01 -1.69 4.05
C GLY A 111 25.72 -0.20 3.83
N LEU A 112 25.67 0.22 2.56
CA LEU A 112 25.41 1.60 2.18
C LEU A 112 23.93 1.98 2.40
N GLY A 113 23.01 1.04 2.13
CA GLY A 113 21.57 1.20 2.36
C GLY A 113 21.14 1.15 3.83
N PHE A 114 22.01 0.75 4.76
CA PHE A 114 21.68 0.62 6.19
C PHE A 114 21.08 1.91 6.79
N LEU A 115 21.58 3.07 6.37
CA LEU A 115 21.08 4.36 6.83
C LEU A 115 19.61 4.61 6.47
N ALA A 116 19.09 4.01 5.39
CA ALA A 116 17.67 4.08 5.06
C ALA A 116 16.81 3.33 6.08
N TRP A 117 17.30 2.22 6.61
CA TRP A 117 16.62 1.47 7.68
C TRP A 117 16.72 2.17 9.03
N VAL A 118 17.87 2.80 9.33
CA VAL A 118 17.99 3.69 10.49
C VAL A 118 16.97 4.83 10.39
N LEU A 119 16.88 5.48 9.23
CA LEU A 119 15.89 6.54 9.00
C LEU A 119 14.46 6.01 9.16
N LEU A 120 14.15 4.84 8.62
CA LEU A 120 12.84 4.21 8.80
C LEU A 120 12.51 3.96 10.28
N ALA A 121 13.48 3.49 11.07
CA ALA A 121 13.32 3.31 12.51
C ALA A 121 13.09 4.64 13.24
N VAL A 122 13.82 5.69 12.87
CA VAL A 122 13.65 7.04 13.42
C VAL A 122 12.28 7.60 13.06
N LEU A 123 11.81 7.45 11.81
CA LEU A 123 10.47 7.89 11.40
C LEU A 123 9.36 7.14 12.16
N ARG A 124 9.58 5.88 12.56
CA ARG A 124 8.65 5.11 13.40
C ARG A 124 8.70 5.46 14.89
N SER A 125 9.69 6.25 15.32
CA SER A 125 9.87 6.61 16.73
C SER A 125 8.74 7.50 17.26
N ALA A 126 8.47 7.43 18.56
CA ALA A 126 7.40 8.22 19.19
C ALA A 126 7.51 9.75 18.94
N PRO A 127 8.70 10.37 18.96
CA PRO A 127 8.85 11.79 18.64
C PRO A 127 8.38 12.15 17.22
N LEU A 128 8.82 11.39 16.20
CA LEU A 128 8.45 11.68 14.81
C LEU A 128 6.97 11.39 14.54
N GLN A 129 6.46 10.34 15.15
CA GLN A 129 5.04 9.98 15.09
C GLN A 129 4.13 11.01 15.78
N ARG A 130 4.65 11.82 16.70
CA ARG A 130 3.93 12.96 17.31
C ARG A 130 4.10 14.25 16.50
N TRP A 131 5.19 14.36 15.74
CA TRP A 131 5.52 15.52 14.92
C TRP A 131 4.74 15.56 13.60
N GLY A 132 4.59 14.40 12.94
CA GLY A 132 3.94 14.28 11.65
C GLY A 132 2.43 14.50 11.69
N LYS A 133 1.86 14.97 10.57
CA LYS A 133 0.41 14.93 10.34
C LYS A 133 -0.09 13.48 10.26
N PRO A 134 -1.41 13.22 10.33
CA PRO A 134 -1.94 11.87 10.30
C PRO A 134 -1.41 11.02 9.14
N GLU A 135 -1.26 11.58 7.93
CA GLU A 135 -0.65 10.91 6.76
C GLU A 135 0.83 10.48 6.94
N SER A 136 1.55 11.14 7.84
CA SER A 136 2.95 10.90 8.16
C SER A 136 3.15 9.94 9.35
N THR A 137 2.07 9.33 9.84
CA THR A 137 2.09 8.46 11.02
C THR A 137 1.63 7.03 10.73
N VAL A 138 2.15 6.09 11.51
CA VAL A 138 1.69 4.70 11.54
C VAL A 138 0.34 4.66 12.26
N PRO A 139 -0.70 4.04 11.66
CA PRO A 139 -1.96 3.84 12.35
C PRO A 139 -1.74 3.05 13.64
N LYS A 140 -2.05 3.64 14.80
CA LYS A 140 -2.06 2.94 16.08
C LYS A 140 -3.47 2.43 16.35
N PHE A 141 -3.64 1.12 16.37
CA PHE A 141 -4.85 0.49 16.88
C PHE A 141 -4.94 0.75 18.38
N ALA A 142 -6.13 1.11 18.87
CA ALA A 142 -6.39 1.09 20.30
C ALA A 142 -6.16 -0.35 20.82
N ASN A 143 -5.50 -0.44 21.97
CA ASN A 143 -4.97 -1.64 22.64
C ASN A 143 -5.68 -2.96 22.23
N PRO A 144 -4.98 -4.00 21.75
CA PRO A 144 -5.61 -5.24 21.30
C PRO A 144 -6.16 -6.05 22.49
N TYR A 145 -7.30 -5.62 23.01
CA TYR A 145 -8.10 -6.38 23.96
C TYR A 145 -8.70 -7.57 23.21
N ASN A 146 -8.36 -8.77 23.66
CA ASN A 146 -8.95 -10.02 23.18
C ASN A 146 -10.00 -10.48 24.20
N PRO A 147 -11.29 -10.11 24.02
CA PRO A 147 -12.37 -10.66 24.83
C PRO A 147 -12.44 -12.18 24.64
N ASN A 148 -12.92 -12.86 25.68
CA ASN A 148 -13.29 -14.26 25.64
C ASN A 148 -14.76 -14.41 26.08
N ILE A 149 -15.66 -13.74 25.35
CA ILE A 149 -17.10 -13.75 25.62
C ILE A 149 -17.73 -14.71 24.62
N MET A 150 -18.15 -15.90 25.06
CA MET A 150 -18.75 -16.89 24.15
C MET A 150 -20.20 -16.53 23.78
N ASN A 151 -20.97 -15.97 24.71
CA ASN A 151 -22.38 -15.62 24.53
C ASN A 151 -22.61 -14.15 24.92
N PRO A 152 -22.33 -13.19 24.01
CA PRO A 152 -22.63 -11.79 24.26
C PRO A 152 -24.15 -11.55 24.32
N GLU A 153 -24.56 -10.47 24.99
CA GLU A 153 -25.97 -10.05 25.00
C GLU A 153 -26.45 -9.77 23.55
N PRO A 154 -27.61 -10.28 23.12
CA PRO A 154 -28.12 -10.04 21.77
C PRO A 154 -28.31 -8.55 21.49
N VAL A 155 -27.83 -8.08 20.34
CA VAL A 155 -27.97 -6.70 19.88
C VAL A 155 -28.53 -6.72 18.46
N PRO A 156 -29.76 -6.25 18.23
CA PRO A 156 -30.31 -6.12 16.88
C PRO A 156 -29.42 -5.24 16.01
N PHE A 157 -28.91 -5.79 14.91
CA PHE A 157 -27.95 -5.11 14.05
C PHE A 157 -28.45 -4.95 12.61
N PHE A 158 -27.99 -3.90 11.94
CA PHE A 158 -28.15 -3.71 10.50
C PHE A 158 -26.79 -3.36 9.88
N ILE A 159 -26.52 -3.87 8.67
CA ILE A 159 -25.30 -3.55 7.92
C ILE A 159 -25.71 -2.70 6.73
N ASP A 160 -25.26 -1.46 6.70
CA ASP A 160 -25.52 -0.51 5.63
C ASP A 160 -24.31 -0.47 4.69
N TYR A 161 -24.46 -0.94 3.46
CA TYR A 161 -23.34 -1.17 2.53
C TYR A 161 -23.72 -0.90 1.06
N ALA A 162 -22.73 -0.63 0.21
CA ALA A 162 -22.92 -0.57 -1.24
C ALA A 162 -22.90 -1.98 -1.86
N PRO A 163 -23.64 -2.26 -2.95
CA PRO A 163 -23.71 -3.60 -3.54
C PRO A 163 -22.35 -4.26 -3.77
N GLN A 164 -21.34 -3.48 -4.18
CA GLN A 164 -19.96 -3.90 -4.45
C GLN A 164 -19.24 -4.48 -3.22
N ASP A 165 -19.69 -4.12 -2.01
CA ASP A 165 -19.11 -4.52 -0.72
C ASP A 165 -19.87 -5.71 -0.09
N SER A 166 -20.82 -6.32 -0.80
CA SER A 166 -21.68 -7.40 -0.29
C SER A 166 -20.91 -8.57 0.33
N LYS A 167 -19.78 -8.97 -0.26
CA LYS A 167 -18.96 -10.06 0.28
C LYS A 167 -18.50 -9.82 1.72
N ILE A 168 -18.17 -8.56 2.06
CA ILE A 168 -17.75 -8.17 3.40
C ILE A 168 -18.98 -8.09 4.31
N ALA A 169 -20.09 -7.54 3.81
CA ALA A 169 -21.35 -7.44 4.55
C ALA A 169 -21.91 -8.82 4.92
N ASP A 170 -21.94 -9.78 3.99
CA ASP A 170 -22.43 -11.14 4.19
C ASP A 170 -21.62 -11.89 5.25
N GLU A 171 -20.29 -11.75 5.19
CA GLU A 171 -19.40 -12.37 6.16
C GLU A 171 -19.55 -11.75 7.55
N MET A 172 -19.67 -10.43 7.63
CA MET A 172 -19.95 -9.73 8.88
C MET A 172 -21.31 -10.15 9.46
N SER A 173 -22.35 -10.22 8.64
CA SER A 173 -23.69 -10.69 9.04
C SER A 173 -23.64 -12.12 9.58
N THR A 174 -22.96 -13.01 8.86
CA THR A 174 -22.78 -14.41 9.26
C THR A 174 -22.06 -14.50 10.62
N MET A 175 -21.02 -13.69 10.83
CA MET A 175 -20.29 -13.69 12.10
C MET A 175 -21.13 -13.13 13.25
N LEU A 176 -21.85 -12.04 13.04
CA LEU A 176 -22.73 -11.46 14.05
C LEU A 176 -23.85 -12.43 14.46
N LYS A 177 -24.48 -13.10 13.48
CA LYS A 177 -25.48 -14.15 13.73
C LYS A 177 -24.90 -15.33 14.50
N LYS A 178 -23.67 -15.75 14.19
CA LYS A 178 -22.97 -16.83 14.90
C LYS A 178 -22.81 -16.53 16.41
N TYR A 179 -22.66 -15.26 16.78
CA TYR A 179 -22.56 -14.82 18.18
C TYR A 179 -23.92 -14.46 18.81
N GLY A 180 -25.05 -14.76 18.15
CA GLY A 180 -26.39 -14.58 18.70
C GLY A 180 -27.00 -13.19 18.50
N HIS A 181 -26.40 -12.34 17.67
CA HIS A 181 -26.98 -11.03 17.35
C HIS A 181 -28.06 -11.20 16.25
N PRO A 182 -29.31 -10.76 16.46
CA PRO A 182 -30.35 -10.82 15.44
C PRO A 182 -30.15 -9.73 14.39
N GLN A 183 -30.33 -10.07 13.11
CA GLN A 183 -30.33 -9.08 12.02
C GLN A 183 -31.69 -8.39 11.99
N ALA A 184 -31.68 -7.06 11.94
CA ALA A 184 -32.88 -6.24 11.83
C ALA A 184 -33.33 -6.12 10.36
N ASP A 185 -34.64 -5.98 10.14
CA ASP A 185 -35.23 -5.90 8.79
C ASP A 185 -34.99 -4.53 8.12
N SER A 186 -34.81 -3.48 8.93
CA SER A 186 -34.57 -2.12 8.47
C SER A 186 -33.54 -1.40 9.33
N ILE A 187 -32.90 -0.36 8.76
CA ILE A 187 -32.00 0.53 9.49
C ILE A 187 -32.69 1.06 10.75
N GLN A 188 -33.95 1.49 10.64
CA GLN A 188 -34.71 2.12 11.73
C GLN A 188 -34.99 1.17 12.91
N SER A 189 -35.18 -0.12 12.63
CA SER A 189 -35.40 -1.16 13.64
C SER A 189 -34.11 -1.65 14.33
N ALA A 190 -32.94 -1.23 13.86
CA ALA A 190 -31.66 -1.67 14.39
C ALA A 190 -31.23 -0.86 15.62
N LYS A 191 -30.66 -1.56 16.60
CA LYS A 191 -30.02 -0.94 17.78
C LYS A 191 -28.57 -0.53 17.48
N ALA A 192 -27.90 -1.29 16.63
CA ALA A 192 -26.57 -1.00 16.11
C ALA A 192 -26.55 -1.03 14.58
N VAL A 193 -26.01 0.01 13.95
CA VAL A 193 -25.84 0.09 12.50
C VAL A 193 -24.36 0.08 12.16
N MET A 194 -23.93 -0.92 11.40
CA MET A 194 -22.60 -1.01 10.83
C MET A 194 -22.62 -0.32 9.46
N ALA A 195 -22.12 0.91 9.37
CA ALA A 195 -22.02 1.63 8.12
C ALA A 195 -20.70 1.26 7.43
N LEU A 196 -20.75 0.41 6.40
CA LEU A 196 -19.57 0.05 5.62
C LEU A 196 -19.17 1.22 4.73
N ILE A 197 -18.00 1.78 5.01
CA ILE A 197 -17.46 2.92 4.29
C ILE A 197 -16.40 2.43 3.31
N SER A 198 -16.67 2.68 2.04
CA SER A 198 -15.78 2.42 0.92
C SER A 198 -15.87 3.58 -0.05
N ARG A 199 -15.13 3.54 -1.16
CA ARG A 199 -15.33 4.55 -2.22
C ARG A 199 -16.75 4.55 -2.82
N PHE A 200 -17.48 3.44 -2.69
CA PHE A 200 -18.83 3.27 -3.28
C PHE A 200 -19.91 3.80 -2.35
N LYS A 201 -19.60 3.99 -1.07
CA LYS A 201 -20.52 4.49 -0.06
C LYS A 201 -19.79 5.38 0.93
N ASN A 202 -20.13 6.67 0.88
CA ASN A 202 -19.55 7.72 1.71
C ASN A 202 -20.49 8.25 2.80
N ASN A 203 -21.71 7.72 2.86
CA ASN A 203 -22.75 8.17 3.77
C ASN A 203 -23.65 7.00 4.21
N THR A 204 -24.37 7.23 5.31
CA THR A 204 -25.39 6.32 5.84
C THR A 204 -26.69 7.08 6.08
N GLU A 205 -27.82 6.40 5.96
CA GLU A 205 -29.12 6.96 6.35
C GLU A 205 -29.37 6.90 7.86
N ALA A 206 -28.54 6.13 8.59
CA ALA A 206 -28.65 6.03 10.03
C ALA A 206 -28.42 7.38 10.71
N ASP A 207 -29.24 7.63 11.73
CA ASP A 207 -29.16 8.80 12.59
C ASP A 207 -28.34 8.46 13.84
N PRO A 208 -27.11 8.98 13.97
CA PRO A 208 -26.26 8.69 15.13
C PRO A 208 -26.86 9.19 16.45
N VAL A 209 -27.87 10.08 16.42
CA VAL A 209 -28.56 10.55 17.63
C VAL A 209 -29.56 9.51 18.16
N LYS A 210 -30.15 8.70 17.28
CA LYS A 210 -31.19 7.71 17.62
C LYS A 210 -30.65 6.29 17.76
N GLN A 211 -29.53 5.98 17.12
CA GLN A 211 -28.99 4.63 17.00
C GLN A 211 -27.47 4.64 17.15
N VAL A 212 -26.90 3.49 17.53
CA VAL A 212 -25.44 3.39 17.61
C VAL A 212 -24.90 3.09 16.22
N VAL A 213 -24.29 4.11 15.61
CA VAL A 213 -23.66 3.98 14.29
C VAL A 213 -22.18 3.69 14.47
N PHE A 214 -21.73 2.57 13.93
CA PHE A 214 -20.32 2.19 13.83
C PHE A 214 -19.86 2.35 12.39
N PRO A 215 -19.12 3.42 12.05
CA PRO A 215 -18.48 3.51 10.74
C PRO A 215 -17.36 2.47 10.65
N VAL A 216 -17.47 1.58 9.66
CA VAL A 216 -16.48 0.53 9.41
C VAL A 216 -15.76 0.86 8.11
N MET A 217 -14.51 1.32 8.22
CA MET A 217 -13.69 1.66 7.07
C MET A 217 -13.14 0.38 6.44
N ILE A 218 -13.51 0.12 5.19
CA ILE A 218 -13.01 -1.03 4.41
C ILE A 218 -12.15 -0.60 3.22
N GLN A 219 -12.21 0.68 2.84
CA GLN A 219 -11.37 1.30 1.82
C GLN A 219 -11.20 2.80 2.13
N MET A 220 -10.13 3.40 1.64
CA MET A 220 -9.94 4.85 1.65
C MET A 220 -11.12 5.56 0.94
N ASN A 221 -11.62 6.63 1.57
CA ASN A 221 -12.64 7.49 1.01
C ASN A 221 -12.38 8.93 1.46
N ASN A 222 -12.11 9.82 0.50
CA ASN A 222 -11.80 11.22 0.75
C ASN A 222 -13.06 12.09 0.90
N ASP A 223 -14.20 11.63 0.38
CA ASP A 223 -15.44 12.40 0.28
C ASP A 223 -16.46 11.93 1.33
N LEU A 224 -15.98 11.71 2.57
CA LEU A 224 -16.80 11.19 3.65
C LEU A 224 -17.80 12.24 4.17
N ALA A 225 -19.04 11.83 4.42
CA ALA A 225 -20.04 12.70 5.00
C ALA A 225 -19.58 13.28 6.37
N PRO A 226 -19.72 14.61 6.61
CA PRO A 226 -19.25 15.26 7.84
C PRO A 226 -19.82 14.71 9.15
N LYS A 227 -20.96 14.00 9.11
CA LYS A 227 -21.52 13.33 10.29
C LYS A 227 -20.76 12.06 10.69
N LEU A 228 -20.12 11.38 9.74
CA LEU A 228 -19.36 10.16 9.98
C LEU A 228 -17.91 10.46 10.39
N SER A 229 -17.36 11.60 9.96
CA SER A 229 -16.01 12.03 10.37
C SER A 229 -15.88 12.37 11.85
N LYS A 230 -17.01 12.63 12.54
CA LYS A 230 -17.04 12.95 13.96
C LYS A 230 -17.12 11.73 14.88
N VAL A 231 -17.42 10.53 14.34
CA VAL A 231 -17.55 9.28 15.11
C VAL A 231 -16.21 8.52 15.09
N GLN A 232 -15.87 7.79 16.15
CA GLN A 232 -14.73 6.88 16.15
C GLN A 232 -14.97 5.69 15.20
N TRP A 233 -13.99 5.32 14.39
CA TRP A 233 -14.15 4.31 13.34
C TRP A 233 -13.59 2.95 13.74
N ILE A 234 -14.06 1.90 13.08
CA ILE A 234 -13.45 0.57 13.08
C ILE A 234 -12.67 0.40 11.77
N ASP A 235 -11.35 0.18 11.86
CA ASP A 235 -10.52 -0.02 10.66
C ASP A 235 -10.46 -1.49 10.25
N PHE A 236 -11.13 -1.82 9.15
CA PHE A 236 -11.02 -3.13 8.49
C PHE A 236 -10.25 -3.08 7.17
N ARG A 237 -9.65 -1.93 6.81
CA ARG A 237 -8.74 -1.79 5.65
C ARG A 237 -7.55 -2.77 5.69
N PRO A 238 -6.92 -3.11 6.83
CA PRO A 238 -5.82 -4.09 6.88
C PRO A 238 -6.23 -5.55 6.68
N GLY A 239 -7.48 -5.81 6.29
CA GLY A 239 -8.08 -7.14 6.24
C GLY A 239 -8.98 -7.36 7.45
N VAL A 240 -10.20 -7.81 7.20
CA VAL A 240 -11.35 -7.90 8.11
C VAL A 240 -11.13 -8.94 9.25
N LYS A 241 -10.06 -8.77 10.03
CA LYS A 241 -9.52 -9.71 11.02
C LYS A 241 -10.11 -9.48 12.43
N GLY A 242 -10.88 -8.40 12.61
CA GLY A 242 -11.50 -8.02 13.88
C GLY A 242 -12.93 -8.51 14.10
N LEU A 243 -13.53 -9.25 13.15
CA LEU A 243 -14.97 -9.60 13.20
C LEU A 243 -15.37 -10.37 14.47
N ASN A 244 -14.54 -11.30 14.96
CA ASN A 244 -14.82 -12.03 16.19
C ASN A 244 -14.88 -11.08 17.39
N ARG A 245 -13.93 -10.15 17.51
CA ARG A 245 -13.88 -9.16 18.60
C ARG A 245 -15.06 -8.18 18.50
N LEU A 246 -15.38 -7.76 17.28
CA LEU A 246 -16.52 -6.90 17.01
C LEU A 246 -17.82 -7.57 17.47
N SER A 247 -17.99 -8.84 17.15
CA SER A 247 -19.18 -9.60 17.53
C SER A 247 -19.26 -9.77 19.06
N GLN A 248 -18.17 -10.14 19.71
CA GLN A 248 -18.15 -10.30 21.17
C GLN A 248 -18.38 -9.00 21.96
N LEU A 249 -17.91 -7.86 21.43
CA LEU A 249 -17.94 -6.57 22.12
C LEU A 249 -19.09 -5.66 21.68
N LEU A 250 -19.90 -6.07 20.70
CA LEU A 250 -21.04 -5.28 20.23
C LEU A 250 -21.96 -4.78 21.36
N PRO A 251 -22.23 -5.56 22.44
CA PRO A 251 -23.05 -5.07 23.55
C PRO A 251 -22.37 -4.03 24.44
N ASN A 252 -21.04 -3.87 24.33
CA ASN A 252 -20.25 -2.96 25.12
C ASN A 252 -19.47 -1.98 24.21
N PRO A 253 -20.14 -0.91 23.72
CA PRO A 253 -19.55 0.04 22.78
C PRO A 253 -18.22 0.65 23.25
N THR A 254 -18.07 0.94 24.55
CA THR A 254 -16.82 1.48 25.11
C THR A 254 -15.67 0.49 24.99
N ALA A 255 -15.91 -0.78 25.32
CA ALA A 255 -14.89 -1.82 25.19
C ALA A 255 -14.57 -2.12 23.72
N LEU A 256 -15.59 -2.09 22.86
CA LEU A 256 -15.45 -2.24 21.41
C LEU A 256 -14.56 -1.15 20.81
N LEU A 257 -14.81 0.12 21.15
CA LEU A 257 -14.02 1.24 20.69
C LEU A 257 -12.60 1.26 21.26
N LYS A 258 -12.41 0.80 22.50
CA LYS A 258 -11.06 0.61 23.05
C LYS A 258 -10.29 -0.53 22.36
N ALA A 259 -10.99 -1.55 21.85
CA ALA A 259 -10.37 -2.74 21.26
C ALA A 259 -10.14 -2.64 19.74
N LEU A 260 -11.03 -1.95 19.04
CA LEU A 260 -11.07 -1.87 17.57
C LEU A 260 -11.17 -0.44 17.03
N GLY A 261 -11.41 0.53 17.91
CA GLY A 261 -11.55 1.91 17.52
C GLY A 261 -10.23 2.51 17.07
N MET A 262 -10.31 3.31 16.02
CA MET A 262 -9.23 4.17 15.55
C MET A 262 -9.70 5.61 15.48
N ARG A 263 -8.76 6.56 15.55
CA ARG A 263 -9.08 7.96 15.25
C ARG A 263 -9.58 8.07 13.81
N PRO A 264 -10.51 8.99 13.50
CA PRO A 264 -10.97 9.23 12.14
C PRO A 264 -9.81 9.75 11.30
N VAL A 265 -9.20 8.87 10.50
CA VAL A 265 -8.11 9.23 9.57
C VAL A 265 -8.43 8.66 8.19
N SER A 266 -9.24 9.41 7.43
CA SER A 266 -9.73 9.00 6.09
C SER A 266 -8.63 8.95 5.04
N SER A 267 -7.61 9.81 5.17
CA SER A 267 -6.57 10.02 4.16
C SER A 267 -5.49 8.93 4.12
N LEU A 268 -5.45 8.02 5.11
CA LEU A 268 -4.42 7.00 5.17
C LEU A 268 -4.65 5.87 4.15
N SER A 269 -3.65 5.64 3.29
CA SER A 269 -3.60 4.51 2.36
C SER A 269 -3.27 3.21 3.09
N VAL A 270 -4.30 2.50 3.55
CA VAL A 270 -4.17 1.20 4.21
C VAL A 270 -4.82 0.13 3.34
N TYR A 271 -4.11 -0.97 3.13
CA TYR A 271 -4.56 -2.11 2.34
C TYR A 271 -4.33 -3.43 3.09
N PRO A 272 -5.07 -4.51 2.77
CA PRO A 272 -4.79 -5.82 3.33
C PRO A 272 -3.41 -6.31 2.89
N PRO A 273 -2.70 -7.12 3.71
CA PRO A 273 -1.32 -7.55 3.46
C PRO A 273 -1.09 -8.12 2.05
N MET A 274 -2.03 -8.92 1.55
CA MET A 274 -1.92 -9.49 0.21
C MET A 274 -2.06 -8.46 -0.90
N ILE A 275 -2.94 -7.46 -0.73
CA ILE A 275 -3.11 -6.36 -1.68
C ILE A 275 -1.86 -5.48 -1.67
N THR A 276 -1.32 -5.19 -0.49
CA THR A 276 -0.04 -4.48 -0.34
C THR A 276 1.09 -5.22 -1.05
N ALA A 277 1.19 -6.54 -0.86
CA ALA A 277 2.20 -7.37 -1.52
C ALA A 277 2.06 -7.34 -3.05
N LEU A 278 0.84 -7.41 -3.57
CA LEU A 278 0.57 -7.30 -5.00
C LEU A 278 0.97 -5.94 -5.57
N ILE A 279 0.60 -4.85 -4.89
CA ILE A 279 0.97 -3.48 -5.30
C ILE A 279 2.49 -3.35 -5.35
N TYR A 280 3.18 -3.77 -4.29
CA TYR A 280 4.64 -3.70 -4.22
C TYR A 280 5.32 -4.58 -5.28
N PHE A 281 4.82 -5.78 -5.53
CA PHE A 281 5.35 -6.64 -6.57
C PHE A 281 5.18 -6.02 -7.97
N ILE A 282 3.98 -5.50 -8.29
CA ILE A 282 3.73 -4.86 -9.59
C ILE A 282 4.61 -3.61 -9.78
N ILE A 283 4.80 -2.81 -8.73
CA ILE A 283 5.69 -1.64 -8.79
C ILE A 283 7.14 -2.08 -8.96
N LEU A 284 7.60 -3.07 -8.20
CA LEU A 284 8.97 -3.57 -8.26
C LEU A 284 9.31 -4.12 -9.65
N ILE A 285 8.44 -4.99 -10.19
CA ILE A 285 8.64 -5.56 -11.52
C ILE A 285 8.63 -4.48 -12.60
N ALA A 286 7.76 -3.47 -12.48
CA ALA A 286 7.71 -2.35 -13.41
C ALA A 286 8.99 -1.51 -13.36
N VAL A 287 9.44 -1.16 -12.15
CA VAL A 287 10.68 -0.38 -11.96
C VAL A 287 11.88 -1.11 -12.55
N ILE A 288 12.00 -2.43 -12.33
CA ILE A 288 13.11 -3.22 -12.88
C ILE A 288 13.06 -3.29 -14.40
N ASN A 289 11.91 -3.59 -15.00
CA ASN A 289 11.84 -3.74 -16.46
C ASN A 289 11.96 -2.39 -17.18
N VAL A 290 11.36 -1.32 -16.64
CA VAL A 290 11.53 0.04 -17.18
C VAL A 290 12.98 0.48 -17.04
N GLY A 291 13.58 0.27 -15.86
CA GLY A 291 14.98 0.58 -15.60
C GLY A 291 15.94 -0.17 -16.52
N ALA A 292 15.71 -1.47 -16.74
CA ALA A 292 16.50 -2.30 -17.65
C ALA A 292 16.52 -1.73 -19.07
N VAL A 293 15.37 -1.32 -19.58
CA VAL A 293 15.30 -0.77 -20.93
C VAL A 293 15.90 0.63 -21.00
N ILE A 294 15.71 1.47 -19.98
CA ILE A 294 16.38 2.78 -19.93
C ILE A 294 17.90 2.62 -19.94
N ASP A 295 18.41 1.65 -19.18
CA ASP A 295 19.84 1.29 -19.17
C ASP A 295 20.33 0.93 -20.59
N TYR A 296 19.61 0.04 -21.26
CA TYR A 296 19.87 -0.34 -22.65
C TYR A 296 19.90 0.84 -23.62
N LEU A 297 18.95 1.77 -23.49
CA LEU A 297 18.78 2.86 -24.43
C LEU A 297 19.83 3.97 -24.28
N PHE A 298 20.31 4.22 -23.05
CA PHE A 298 21.08 5.42 -22.75
C PHE A 298 22.48 5.16 -22.20
N PHE A 299 22.77 3.98 -21.64
CA PHE A 299 23.98 3.77 -20.84
C PHE A 299 24.86 2.64 -21.35
N THR A 300 24.28 1.57 -21.91
CA THR A 300 25.05 0.42 -22.43
C THR A 300 25.81 0.69 -23.73
N GLY A 301 25.55 1.80 -24.43
CA GLY A 301 26.21 2.14 -25.70
C GLY A 301 25.86 1.24 -26.88
N VAL A 302 24.95 0.27 -26.69
CA VAL A 302 24.51 -0.72 -27.69
C VAL A 302 24.00 -0.09 -28.99
N THR A 303 23.35 1.07 -28.90
CA THR A 303 22.84 1.81 -30.06
C THR A 303 23.95 2.36 -30.97
N GLY A 304 25.19 2.47 -30.48
CA GLY A 304 26.35 2.87 -31.28
C GLY A 304 27.08 1.71 -31.96
N ILE A 305 26.76 0.46 -31.61
CA ILE A 305 27.40 -0.75 -32.16
C ILE A 305 26.54 -1.38 -33.25
N LEU A 306 25.21 -1.25 -33.15
CA LEU A 306 24.27 -1.81 -34.11
C LEU A 306 24.20 -1.00 -35.40
N ASP A 307 23.94 -1.69 -36.52
CA ASP A 307 23.68 -1.07 -37.83
C ASP A 307 22.57 -0.01 -37.77
N GLU A 308 22.73 1.09 -38.51
CA GLU A 308 21.79 2.21 -38.53
C GLU A 308 20.34 1.79 -38.87
N GLU A 309 20.16 0.72 -39.66
CA GLU A 309 18.84 0.17 -40.01
C GLU A 309 18.18 -0.60 -38.85
N SER A 310 18.97 -1.18 -37.96
CA SER A 310 18.50 -1.99 -36.82
C SER A 310 18.15 -1.12 -35.60
N VAL A 311 18.76 0.07 -35.49
CA VAL A 311 18.53 1.01 -34.38
C VAL A 311 17.06 1.44 -34.25
N PRO A 312 16.33 1.87 -35.31
CA PRO A 312 14.92 2.24 -35.21
C PRO A 312 14.01 1.09 -34.76
N LEU A 313 14.28 -0.14 -35.22
CA LEU A 313 13.52 -1.32 -34.82
C LEU A 313 13.74 -1.62 -33.34
N LEU A 314 15.00 -1.58 -32.88
CA LEU A 314 15.35 -1.78 -31.47
C LEU A 314 14.69 -0.72 -30.58
N LEU A 315 14.80 0.56 -30.95
CA LEU A 315 14.14 1.66 -30.24
C LEU A 315 12.63 1.44 -30.18
N GLY A 316 12.00 1.06 -31.29
CA GLY A 316 10.57 0.80 -31.37
C GLY A 316 10.10 -0.35 -30.48
N VAL A 317 10.80 -1.48 -30.51
CA VAL A 317 10.47 -2.66 -29.69
C VAL A 317 10.70 -2.38 -28.20
N MET A 318 11.84 -1.78 -27.86
CA MET A 318 12.19 -1.45 -26.48
C MET A 318 11.26 -0.38 -25.89
N ALA A 319 11.08 0.76 -26.55
CA ALA A 319 10.17 1.80 -26.09
C ALA A 319 8.71 1.32 -26.05
N GLY A 320 8.29 0.53 -27.05
CA GLY A 320 6.96 -0.09 -27.09
C GLY A 320 6.73 -1.04 -25.92
N SER A 321 7.71 -1.90 -25.60
CA SER A 321 7.63 -2.84 -24.49
C SER A 321 7.55 -2.13 -23.13
N VAL A 322 8.37 -1.10 -22.91
CA VAL A 322 8.34 -0.25 -21.71
C VAL A 322 7.00 0.44 -21.57
N PHE A 323 6.53 1.07 -22.65
CA PHE A 323 5.27 1.78 -22.63
C PHE A 323 4.12 0.83 -22.29
N LEU A 324 4.05 -0.32 -22.96
CA LEU A 324 3.02 -1.32 -22.72
C LEU A 324 3.11 -1.88 -21.28
N PHE A 325 4.31 -2.16 -20.78
CA PHE A 325 4.54 -2.65 -19.43
C PHE A 325 4.13 -1.62 -18.37
N ALA A 326 4.55 -0.36 -18.53
CA ALA A 326 4.24 0.74 -17.63
C ALA A 326 2.74 1.04 -17.60
N VAL A 327 2.10 1.10 -18.77
CA VAL A 327 0.65 1.32 -18.92
C VAL A 327 -0.14 0.19 -18.26
N LEU A 328 0.22 -1.06 -18.54
CA LEU A 328 -0.41 -2.23 -17.94
C LEU A 328 -0.28 -2.21 -16.40
N SER A 329 0.94 -1.99 -15.90
CA SER A 329 1.23 -1.91 -14.47
C SER A 329 0.46 -0.78 -13.79
N PHE A 330 0.40 0.39 -14.42
CA PHE A 330 -0.37 1.54 -13.94
C PHE A 330 -1.86 1.20 -13.81
N PHE A 331 -2.47 0.63 -14.86
CA PHE A 331 -3.89 0.28 -14.82
C PHE A 331 -4.18 -0.85 -13.83
N MET A 332 -3.27 -1.82 -13.66
CA MET A 332 -3.40 -2.87 -12.65
C MET A 332 -3.37 -2.29 -11.24
N VAL A 333 -2.38 -1.47 -10.89
CA VAL A 333 -2.26 -0.83 -9.57
C VAL A 333 -3.44 0.11 -9.31
N ARG A 334 -3.78 0.97 -10.29
CA ARG A 334 -4.93 1.88 -10.19
C ARG A 334 -6.23 1.13 -9.98
N SER A 335 -6.47 0.04 -10.71
CA SER A 335 -7.69 -0.75 -10.53
C SER A 335 -7.71 -1.50 -9.20
N LEU A 336 -6.56 -1.93 -8.70
CA LEU A 336 -6.44 -2.62 -7.42
C LEU A 336 -6.71 -1.67 -6.24
N ILE A 337 -6.09 -0.48 -6.23
CA ILE A 337 -6.32 0.55 -5.21
C ILE A 337 -7.76 1.04 -5.25
N SER A 338 -8.22 1.35 -6.45
CA SER A 338 -9.52 1.97 -6.65
C SER A 338 -10.66 0.94 -6.62
N ARG A 339 -10.41 -0.36 -6.78
CA ARG A 339 -11.46 -1.39 -6.91
C ARG A 339 -12.45 -1.12 -8.06
N THR A 340 -12.06 -0.36 -9.09
CA THR A 340 -12.85 -0.13 -10.32
C THR A 340 -11.98 -0.21 -11.56
N GLY A 341 -12.59 -0.36 -12.73
CA GLY A 341 -11.86 -0.45 -14.00
C GLY A 341 -11.59 -1.88 -14.43
N LEU A 342 -10.83 -2.05 -15.51
CA LEU A 342 -10.67 -3.32 -16.20
C LEU A 342 -10.09 -4.43 -15.30
N PHE A 343 -9.15 -4.09 -14.42
CA PHE A 343 -8.49 -5.04 -13.52
C PHE A 343 -9.12 -5.10 -12.11
N SER A 344 -10.35 -4.61 -11.95
CA SER A 344 -11.12 -4.74 -10.70
C SER A 344 -11.81 -6.10 -10.54
N ASN A 345 -11.66 -6.99 -11.53
CA ASN A 345 -12.08 -8.38 -11.44
C ASN A 345 -10.82 -9.26 -11.27
N ILE A 346 -10.88 -10.23 -10.35
CA ILE A 346 -9.76 -11.13 -10.10
C ILE A 346 -9.30 -11.88 -11.36
N LYS A 347 -10.22 -12.25 -12.26
CA LYS A 347 -9.90 -12.97 -13.50
C LYS A 347 -9.11 -12.09 -14.47
N THR A 348 -9.58 -10.86 -14.72
CA THR A 348 -8.87 -9.92 -15.59
C THR A 348 -7.54 -9.49 -14.98
N PHE A 349 -7.47 -9.37 -13.64
CA PHE A 349 -6.23 -9.11 -12.91
C PHE A 349 -5.20 -10.24 -13.09
N ILE A 350 -5.61 -11.51 -13.05
CA ILE A 350 -4.74 -12.66 -13.34
C ILE A 350 -4.26 -12.62 -14.81
N VAL A 351 -5.15 -12.32 -15.76
CA VAL A 351 -4.77 -12.15 -17.17
C VAL A 351 -3.73 -11.04 -17.31
N GLY A 352 -3.90 -9.91 -16.60
CA GLY A 352 -2.91 -8.84 -16.55
C GLY A 352 -1.53 -9.33 -16.08
N PHE A 353 -1.48 -10.18 -15.05
CA PHE A 353 -0.22 -10.78 -14.60
C PHE A 353 0.42 -11.71 -15.62
N ILE A 354 -0.37 -12.50 -16.34
CA ILE A 354 0.14 -13.38 -17.40
C ILE A 354 0.74 -12.53 -18.52
N ILE A 355 0.04 -11.46 -18.94
CA ILE A 355 0.55 -10.52 -19.94
C ILE A 355 1.84 -9.86 -19.46
N GLN A 356 1.90 -9.40 -18.20
CA GLN A 356 3.16 -8.90 -17.62
C GLN A 356 4.27 -9.94 -17.71
N GLY A 357 4.01 -11.20 -17.39
CA GLY A 357 4.98 -12.28 -17.51
C GLY A 357 5.48 -12.45 -18.94
N VAL A 358 4.57 -12.52 -19.91
CA VAL A 358 4.92 -12.60 -21.35
C VAL A 358 5.80 -11.42 -21.75
N LEU A 359 5.54 -10.21 -21.25
CA LEU A 359 6.39 -9.05 -21.53
C LEU A 359 7.77 -9.15 -20.88
N VAL A 360 7.88 -9.58 -19.62
CA VAL A 360 9.19 -9.76 -18.96
C VAL A 360 10.03 -10.78 -19.73
N PHE A 361 9.46 -11.93 -20.08
CA PHE A 361 10.17 -12.96 -20.84
C PHE A 361 10.45 -12.53 -22.29
N GLY A 362 9.55 -11.75 -22.91
CA GLY A 362 9.76 -11.18 -24.23
C GLY A 362 10.91 -10.17 -24.27
N ILE A 363 11.00 -9.28 -23.27
CA ILE A 363 12.12 -8.34 -23.12
C ILE A 363 13.44 -9.10 -22.97
N ARG A 364 13.48 -10.16 -22.14
CA ARG A 364 14.67 -11.00 -22.00
C ARG A 364 15.02 -11.78 -23.29
N ALA A 365 14.04 -12.30 -24.01
CA ALA A 365 14.31 -13.00 -25.27
C ALA A 365 14.93 -12.05 -26.30
N PHE A 366 14.46 -10.80 -26.33
CA PHE A 366 15.02 -9.76 -27.19
C PHE A 366 16.42 -9.31 -26.75
N ASP A 367 16.64 -9.19 -25.44
CA ASP A 367 17.96 -8.95 -24.84
C ASP A 367 19.00 -9.99 -25.27
N ASN A 368 18.65 -11.28 -25.16
CA ASN A 368 19.51 -12.38 -25.62
C ASN A 368 19.81 -12.29 -27.12
N PHE A 369 18.82 -11.96 -27.94
CA PHE A 369 19.03 -11.80 -29.38
C PHE A 369 20.04 -10.69 -29.70
N ILE A 370 19.98 -9.56 -28.99
CA ILE A 370 20.98 -8.48 -29.14
C ILE A 370 22.34 -8.91 -28.62
N TYR A 371 22.39 -9.59 -27.47
CA TYR A 371 23.63 -10.09 -26.89
C TYR A 371 24.37 -11.03 -27.85
N ASP A 372 23.65 -11.96 -28.47
CA ASP A 372 24.21 -12.89 -29.45
C ASP A 372 24.85 -12.14 -30.64
N ILE A 373 24.17 -11.11 -31.16
CA ILE A 373 24.71 -10.24 -32.23
C ILE A 373 25.99 -9.53 -31.78
N LEU A 374 25.98 -8.92 -30.59
CA LEU A 374 27.12 -8.14 -30.09
C LEU A 374 28.34 -9.03 -29.77
N LEU A 375 28.09 -10.23 -29.26
CA LEU A 375 29.14 -11.19 -28.98
C LEU A 375 29.74 -11.74 -30.27
N ASP A 376 28.90 -12.12 -31.24
CA ASP A 376 29.35 -12.73 -32.50
C ASP A 376 30.00 -11.72 -33.45
N GLU A 377 29.51 -10.47 -33.50
CA GLU A 377 29.99 -9.47 -34.46
C GLU A 377 31.03 -8.50 -33.89
N ALA A 378 30.91 -8.12 -32.61
CA ALA A 378 31.79 -7.14 -31.98
C ALA A 378 32.71 -7.73 -30.91
N GLY A 379 32.53 -9.01 -30.53
CA GLY A 379 33.30 -9.65 -29.46
C GLY A 379 33.09 -9.00 -28.09
N VAL A 380 31.97 -8.28 -27.90
CA VAL A 380 31.66 -7.55 -26.68
C VAL A 380 30.81 -8.43 -25.77
N ASP A 381 31.34 -8.80 -24.61
CA ASP A 381 30.56 -9.44 -23.55
C ASP A 381 29.94 -8.35 -22.64
N LEU A 382 28.62 -8.19 -22.73
CA LEU A 382 27.84 -7.26 -21.91
C LEU A 382 27.64 -7.74 -20.45
N GLY A 383 28.02 -8.97 -20.11
CA GLY A 383 27.81 -9.52 -18.76
C GLY A 383 26.33 -9.67 -18.38
N TYR A 384 26.01 -9.56 -17.09
CA TYR A 384 24.64 -9.71 -16.59
C TYR A 384 23.82 -8.44 -16.79
N THR A 385 22.76 -8.53 -17.59
CA THR A 385 21.87 -7.39 -17.86
C THR A 385 20.70 -7.33 -16.86
N PHE A 386 20.13 -6.14 -16.66
CA PHE A 386 18.96 -5.96 -15.78
C PHE A 386 17.74 -6.80 -16.20
N THR A 387 17.65 -7.25 -17.45
CA THR A 387 16.53 -8.06 -17.95
C THR A 387 16.54 -9.47 -17.34
N TYR A 388 17.73 -10.04 -17.08
CA TYR A 388 17.88 -11.30 -16.34
C TYR A 388 17.35 -11.16 -14.91
N LEU A 389 17.70 -10.08 -14.22
CA LEU A 389 17.17 -9.78 -12.88
C LEU A 389 15.65 -9.63 -12.91
N GLY A 390 15.09 -8.97 -13.92
CA GLY A 390 13.65 -8.86 -14.14
C GLY A 390 12.94 -10.23 -14.14
N THR A 391 13.49 -11.22 -14.86
CA THR A 391 12.91 -12.57 -14.87
C THR A 391 13.01 -13.28 -13.53
N TRP A 392 14.15 -13.20 -12.84
CA TRP A 392 14.31 -13.82 -11.52
C TRP A 392 13.37 -13.21 -10.48
N VAL A 393 13.27 -11.87 -10.46
CA VAL A 393 12.34 -11.17 -9.56
C VAL A 393 10.90 -11.53 -9.89
N TYR A 394 10.53 -11.70 -11.16
CA TYR A 394 9.20 -12.18 -11.54
C TYR A 394 8.91 -13.57 -10.95
N VAL A 395 9.78 -14.55 -11.21
CA VAL A 395 9.56 -15.95 -10.80
C VAL A 395 9.58 -16.10 -9.27
N ILE A 396 10.59 -15.55 -8.61
CA ILE A 396 10.71 -15.59 -7.14
C ILE A 396 9.56 -14.81 -6.50
N GLY A 397 9.23 -13.64 -7.05
CA GLY A 397 8.13 -12.81 -6.56
C GLY A 397 6.79 -13.51 -6.67
N LEU A 398 6.52 -14.26 -7.75
CA LEU A 398 5.33 -15.11 -7.85
C LEU A 398 5.30 -16.21 -6.78
N ALA A 399 6.43 -16.86 -6.49
CA ALA A 399 6.51 -17.86 -5.43
C ALA A 399 6.22 -17.25 -4.05
N VAL A 400 6.80 -16.08 -3.75
CA VAL A 400 6.53 -15.34 -2.51
C VAL A 400 5.05 -14.91 -2.44
N LEU A 401 4.49 -14.40 -3.54
CA LEU A 401 3.07 -14.02 -3.61
C LEU A 401 2.15 -15.23 -3.40
N ALA A 402 2.50 -16.42 -3.90
CA ALA A 402 1.74 -17.64 -3.64
C ALA A 402 1.72 -17.98 -2.13
N ILE A 403 2.86 -17.87 -1.44
CA ILE A 403 2.94 -18.07 0.02
C ILE A 403 2.05 -17.05 0.76
N VAL A 404 2.12 -15.77 0.39
CA VAL A 404 1.31 -14.70 1.00
C VAL A 404 -0.18 -14.91 0.69
N TYR A 405 -0.52 -15.37 -0.51
CA TYR A 405 -1.86 -15.71 -0.95
C TYR A 405 -2.47 -16.78 -0.05
N PHE A 406 -1.77 -17.91 0.16
CA PHE A 406 -2.31 -19.00 0.97
C PHE A 406 -2.57 -18.57 2.42
N ARG A 407 -1.73 -17.68 2.96
CA ARG A 407 -1.93 -17.10 4.30
C ARG A 407 -3.08 -16.08 4.39
N ASN A 408 -3.40 -15.39 3.30
CA ASN A 408 -4.33 -14.26 3.29
C ASN A 408 -5.44 -14.37 2.22
N ARG A 409 -5.82 -15.61 1.82
CA ARG A 409 -6.76 -15.87 0.72
C ARG A 409 -8.11 -15.13 0.85
N LEU A 410 -8.57 -14.96 2.09
CA LEU A 410 -9.83 -14.27 2.39
C LEU A 410 -9.73 -12.78 2.06
N ASP A 411 -8.58 -12.16 2.27
CA ASP A 411 -8.38 -10.74 1.99
C ASP A 411 -8.51 -10.44 0.49
N ILE A 412 -7.97 -11.31 -0.38
CA ILE A 412 -8.19 -11.22 -1.83
C ILE A 412 -9.67 -11.38 -2.19
N LYS A 413 -10.33 -12.39 -1.64
CA LYS A 413 -11.74 -12.68 -1.97
C LYS A 413 -12.64 -11.49 -1.64
N ARG A 414 -12.38 -10.84 -0.50
CA ARG A 414 -13.11 -9.67 0.01
C ARG A 414 -12.77 -8.38 -0.75
N TRP A 415 -11.52 -8.24 -1.20
CA TRP A 415 -11.05 -7.00 -1.81
C TRP A 415 -11.69 -6.74 -3.18
N PHE A 416 -11.75 -7.75 -4.06
CA PHE A 416 -12.38 -7.55 -5.37
C PHE A 416 -13.89 -7.37 -5.22
N PRO A 417 -14.49 -6.31 -5.82
CA PRO A 417 -15.94 -6.08 -5.79
C PRO A 417 -16.77 -7.32 -6.12
N SER A 418 -17.97 -7.40 -5.56
CA SER A 418 -18.98 -8.30 -6.10
C SER A 418 -19.38 -7.82 -7.51
N THR A 419 -19.44 -8.78 -8.44
CA THR A 419 -20.11 -8.55 -9.71
C THR A 419 -21.60 -8.58 -9.40
N GLN A 420 -22.32 -7.51 -9.72
CA GLN A 420 -23.79 -7.54 -9.69
C GLN A 420 -24.23 -8.75 -10.54
N LYS A 421 -25.06 -9.61 -9.94
CA LYS A 421 -25.84 -10.59 -10.69
C LYS A 421 -27.10 -9.92 -11.17
#